data_AF-A0A520QVA7-F1
#
_entry.id   AF-A0A520QVA7-F1
#
_cell.length_a   1.000
_cell.length_b   1.000
_cell.length_c   1.000
_cell.angle_alpha   90.00
_cell.angle_beta   90.00
_cell.angle_gamma   90.00
#
_symmetry.space_group_name_H-M   'P 1'
#
loop_
_entity.id
_entity.type
_entity.pdbx_description
1 polymer ?
#
loop_
_entity_poly.entity_id
_entity_poly.type
_entity_poly.pdbx_seq_one_letter_code
_entity_poly.pdbx_strand_id
1 'polypeptide(L)'
;MIKIKKIILFIYILFINIPASSDPMPFKNDIDEIFNIGYMMSHDKNFTLFFKTRDKSVLARGKDFNYIKDYPQDLYFFENKSKQIKPLITYDWFPKKIKSYTLKYNLPVFPEDFAYYLLNDNRTLIMISGVKAINQNFKYDLVTNKLDKFSSKNNLEFLISSIAKQCGYKSMNNIYECKYYKPLISKNLIN
;
A
#
# COMPACT_ATOMS: atom_id res chain seq x y z
N MET A 1 40.31 18.41 47.55
CA MET A 1 39.06 18.83 46.85
C MET A 1 38.79 18.13 45.51
N ILE A 2 39.81 17.70 44.75
CA ILE A 2 39.65 17.10 43.39
C ILE A 2 39.06 15.67 43.40
N LYS A 3 39.33 14.86 44.44
CA LYS A 3 38.79 13.49 44.56
C LYS A 3 37.26 13.47 44.73
N ILE A 4 36.68 14.41 45.48
CA ILE A 4 35.23 14.51 45.70
C ILE A 4 34.50 14.92 44.40
N LYS A 5 35.05 15.86 43.62
CA LYS A 5 34.47 16.23 42.31
C LYS A 5 34.45 15.06 41.31
N LYS A 6 35.49 14.21 41.29
CA LYS A 6 35.51 13.01 40.44
C LYS A 6 34.50 11.96 40.89
N ILE A 7 34.28 11.81 42.19
CA ILE A 7 33.26 10.90 42.74
C ILE A 7 31.84 11.39 42.40
N ILE A 8 31.59 12.70 42.53
CA ILE A 8 30.30 13.30 42.16
C ILE A 8 30.03 13.15 40.65
N LEU A 9 31.06 13.35 39.81
CA LEU A 9 30.94 13.13 38.37
C LEU A 9 30.67 11.67 38.02
N PHE A 10 31.31 10.73 38.72
CA PHE A 10 31.08 9.30 38.54
C PHE A 10 29.65 8.88 38.96
N ILE A 11 29.15 9.43 40.07
CA ILE A 11 27.76 9.22 40.52
C ILE A 11 26.77 9.80 39.51
N TYR A 12 27.05 10.97 38.92
CA TYR A 12 26.18 11.57 37.90
C TYR A 12 26.07 10.70 36.63
N ILE A 13 27.15 10.03 36.22
CA ILE A 13 27.16 9.12 35.05
C ILE A 13 26.32 7.85 35.31
N LEU A 14 26.26 7.35 36.55
CA LEU A 14 25.45 6.20 36.94
C LEU A 14 23.93 6.46 36.89
N PHE A 15 23.50 7.71 36.96
CA PHE A 15 22.08 8.10 36.84
C PHE A 15 21.62 8.36 35.40
N ILE A 16 22.51 8.30 34.39
CA ILE A 16 22.15 8.41 32.96
C ILE A 16 21.83 7.02 32.37
N ASN A 17 21.12 6.19 33.11
CA ASN A 17 20.46 5.03 32.54
C ASN A 17 19.09 5.49 32.02
N ILE A 18 19.09 6.17 30.88
CA ILE A 18 17.87 6.28 30.09
C ILE A 18 17.63 4.87 29.55
N PRO A 19 16.54 4.17 29.90
CA PRO A 19 16.17 2.99 29.15
C PRO A 19 15.86 3.48 27.74
N ALA A 20 16.82 3.30 26.82
CA ALA A 20 16.49 3.26 25.41
C ALA A 20 15.57 2.04 25.26
N SER A 21 14.25 2.28 25.29
CA SER A 21 13.27 1.25 24.96
C SER A 21 13.36 1.01 23.46
N SER A 22 14.38 0.27 23.02
CA SER A 22 14.29 -0.47 21.78
C SER A 22 13.28 -1.57 22.03
N ASP A 23 12.12 -1.47 21.38
CA ASP A 23 11.04 -2.45 21.47
C ASP A 23 11.63 -3.86 21.23
N PRO A 24 11.63 -4.76 22.22
CA PRO A 24 12.36 -6.04 22.14
C PRO A 24 11.74 -7.02 21.12
N MET A 25 10.56 -6.70 20.57
CA MET A 25 9.96 -7.41 19.43
C MET A 25 9.88 -6.47 18.22
N PRO A 26 10.85 -6.49 17.29
CA PRO A 26 10.74 -5.77 16.01
C PRO A 26 9.64 -6.37 15.10
N PHE A 27 9.08 -7.52 15.48
CA PHE A 27 7.94 -8.14 14.84
C PHE A 27 6.65 -7.56 15.45
N LYS A 28 6.05 -6.58 14.76
CA LYS A 28 4.64 -6.24 15.00
C LYS A 28 3.81 -7.50 14.74
N ASN A 29 3.18 -8.03 15.79
CA ASN A 29 2.41 -9.28 15.71
C ASN A 29 1.13 -9.14 14.89
N ASP A 30 0.69 -7.92 14.58
CA ASP A 30 -0.56 -7.69 13.86
C ASP A 30 -0.32 -7.14 12.43
N ILE A 31 -0.70 -7.96 11.44
CA ILE A 31 -0.64 -7.63 10.00
C ILE A 31 -1.48 -6.39 9.72
N ASP A 32 -2.56 -6.17 10.48
CA ASP A 32 -3.41 -4.98 10.37
C ASP A 32 -2.70 -3.70 10.79
N GLU A 33 -1.55 -3.75 11.45
CA GLU A 33 -0.74 -2.55 11.69
C GLU A 33 0.07 -2.15 10.46
N ILE A 34 0.38 -3.13 9.60
CA ILE A 34 1.30 -3.01 8.46
C ILE A 34 0.54 -2.84 7.14
N PHE A 35 -0.64 -3.44 7.00
CA PHE A 35 -1.49 -3.37 5.81
C PHE A 35 -2.90 -2.92 6.12
N ASN A 36 -3.54 -2.26 5.16
CA ASN A 36 -4.98 -2.02 5.20
C ASN A 36 -5.64 -3.24 4.53
N ILE A 37 -6.27 -4.13 5.32
CA ILE A 37 -6.79 -5.40 4.81
C ILE A 37 -8.25 -5.25 4.39
N GLY A 38 -8.52 -5.38 3.10
CA GLY A 38 -9.88 -5.36 2.55
C GLY A 38 -10.52 -3.97 2.44
N TYR A 39 -10.15 -2.99 3.27
CA TYR A 39 -10.62 -1.61 3.16
C TYR A 39 -9.57 -0.59 3.63
N MET A 40 -9.67 0.63 3.14
CA MET A 40 -8.78 1.76 3.47
C MET A 40 -9.57 3.07 3.41
N MET A 41 -9.54 3.85 4.50
CA MET A 41 -10.14 5.18 4.55
C MET A 41 -9.20 6.20 3.88
N SER A 42 -9.77 7.19 3.19
CA SER A 42 -9.00 8.31 2.62
C SER A 42 -8.34 9.15 3.72
N HIS A 43 -7.28 9.89 3.36
CA HIS A 43 -6.54 10.73 4.31
C HIS A 43 -7.41 11.83 4.92
N ASP A 44 -8.38 12.33 4.15
CA ASP A 44 -9.36 13.33 4.58
C ASP A 44 -10.67 12.73 5.13
N LYS A 45 -10.77 11.40 5.19
CA LYS A 45 -11.96 10.64 5.64
C LYS A 45 -13.24 10.93 4.84
N ASN A 46 -13.14 11.50 3.63
CA ASN A 46 -14.30 11.75 2.78
C ASN A 46 -14.79 10.48 2.05
N PHE A 47 -13.93 9.48 1.87
CA PHE A 47 -14.29 8.22 1.25
C PHE A 47 -13.54 7.02 1.81
N THR A 48 -14.00 5.83 1.46
CA THR A 48 -13.37 4.56 1.79
C THR A 48 -13.22 3.73 0.52
N LEU A 49 -12.02 3.21 0.28
CA LEU A 49 -11.78 2.20 -0.73
C LEU A 49 -11.93 0.83 -0.09
N PHE A 50 -12.58 -0.11 -0.76
CA PHE A 50 -12.74 -1.46 -0.22
C PHE A 50 -12.89 -2.50 -1.32
N PHE A 51 -12.45 -3.71 -1.01
CA PHE A 51 -12.67 -4.87 -1.85
C PHE A 51 -14.05 -5.44 -1.58
N LYS A 52 -14.80 -5.67 -2.66
CA LYS A 52 -16.07 -6.37 -2.63
C LYS A 52 -15.97 -7.64 -3.44
N THR A 53 -16.31 -8.74 -2.78
CA THR A 53 -16.44 -10.04 -3.40
C THR A 53 -17.58 -10.06 -4.43
N ARG A 54 -17.33 -10.66 -5.60
CA ARG A 54 -18.33 -10.89 -6.64
C ARG A 54 -19.15 -12.13 -6.34
N ASP A 55 -20.43 -12.09 -6.70
CA ASP A 55 -21.34 -13.24 -6.53
C ASP A 55 -21.04 -14.39 -7.50
N LYS A 56 -20.32 -14.10 -8.59
CA LYS A 56 -20.01 -15.05 -9.67
C LYS A 56 -18.53 -15.43 -9.64
N SER A 57 -18.26 -16.71 -9.77
CA SER A 57 -16.92 -17.22 -10.01
C SER A 57 -16.40 -16.81 -11.39
N VAL A 58 -15.08 -16.80 -11.54
CA VAL A 58 -14.42 -16.47 -12.81
C VAL A 58 -13.48 -17.61 -13.18
N LEU A 59 -13.67 -18.16 -14.39
CA LEU A 59 -12.71 -19.09 -14.98
C LEU A 59 -11.48 -18.31 -15.47
N ALA A 60 -10.32 -18.67 -14.93
CA ALA A 60 -9.05 -18.03 -15.21
C ALA A 60 -8.05 -19.03 -15.79
N ARG A 61 -7.18 -18.54 -16.69
CA ARG A 61 -6.06 -19.34 -17.20
C ARG A 61 -4.94 -19.32 -16.18
N GLY A 62 -4.49 -20.48 -15.72
CA GLY A 62 -3.28 -20.61 -14.91
C GLY A 62 -2.06 -21.00 -15.75
N LYS A 63 -0.91 -21.08 -15.10
CA LYS A 63 0.35 -21.47 -15.73
C LYS A 63 0.31 -22.92 -16.21
N ASP A 64 -0.11 -23.82 -15.31
CA ASP A 64 -0.08 -25.27 -15.54
C ASP A 64 -1.49 -25.81 -15.87
N PHE A 65 -2.54 -25.25 -15.26
CA PHE A 65 -3.94 -25.58 -15.52
C PHE A 65 -4.84 -24.35 -15.39
N ASN A 66 -5.99 -24.36 -16.06
CA ASN A 66 -7.03 -23.35 -15.83
C ASN A 66 -7.67 -23.61 -14.47
N TYR A 67 -7.97 -22.55 -13.73
CA TYR A 67 -8.59 -22.63 -12.42
C TYR A 67 -9.84 -21.75 -12.37
N ILE A 68 -10.79 -22.14 -11.53
CA ILE A 68 -11.94 -21.31 -11.19
C ILE A 68 -11.55 -20.55 -9.94
N LYS A 69 -11.60 -19.21 -10.01
CA LYS A 69 -11.55 -18.39 -8.81
C LYS A 69 -12.98 -18.20 -8.35
N ASP A 70 -13.33 -18.89 -7.28
CA ASP A 70 -14.61 -18.69 -6.62
C ASP A 70 -14.54 -17.37 -5.85
N TYR A 71 -15.52 -16.49 -6.10
CA TYR A 71 -15.68 -15.24 -5.36
C TYR A 71 -14.50 -14.24 -5.47
N PRO A 72 -14.08 -13.87 -6.69
CA PRO A 72 -13.04 -12.86 -6.90
C PRO A 72 -13.45 -11.48 -6.35
N GLN A 73 -12.46 -10.61 -6.09
CA GLN A 73 -12.71 -9.29 -5.49
C GLN A 73 -12.46 -8.13 -6.45
N ASP A 74 -13.47 -7.25 -6.55
CA ASP A 74 -13.41 -5.97 -7.25
C ASP A 74 -13.10 -4.84 -6.25
N LEU A 75 -12.44 -3.76 -6.71
CA LEU A 75 -12.20 -2.58 -5.89
C LEU A 75 -13.34 -1.56 -6.07
N TYR A 76 -13.89 -1.09 -4.95
CA TYR A 76 -14.99 -0.13 -4.88
C TYR A 76 -14.60 1.15 -4.14
N PHE A 77 -15.33 2.21 -4.45
CA PHE A 77 -15.31 3.50 -3.78
C PHE A 77 -16.61 3.68 -2.99
N PHE A 78 -16.51 4.06 -1.72
CA PHE A 78 -17.62 4.44 -0.88
C PHE A 78 -17.48 5.90 -0.47
N GLU A 79 -18.41 6.75 -0.90
CA GLU A 79 -18.45 8.16 -0.49
C GLU A 79 -19.09 8.27 0.89
N ASN A 80 -18.31 8.69 1.90
CA ASN A 80 -18.73 8.58 3.30
C ASN A 80 -19.92 9.48 3.65
N LYS A 81 -20.08 10.62 2.96
CA LYS A 81 -21.18 11.58 3.18
C LYS A 81 -22.49 11.13 2.53
N SER A 82 -22.46 10.87 1.22
CA SER A 82 -23.65 10.49 0.45
C SER A 82 -24.04 9.02 0.63
N LYS A 83 -23.15 8.20 1.19
CA LYS A 83 -23.28 6.74 1.33
C LYS A 83 -23.38 6.00 -0.01
N GLN A 84 -22.94 6.64 -1.11
CA GLN A 84 -22.94 6.02 -2.43
C GLN A 84 -21.75 5.07 -2.59
N ILE A 85 -22.01 3.93 -3.23
CA ILE A 85 -21.00 2.94 -3.60
C ILE A 85 -20.84 2.96 -5.12
N LYS A 86 -19.59 3.03 -5.60
CA LYS A 86 -19.26 3.03 -7.03
C LYS A 86 -18.16 2.00 -7.31
N PRO A 87 -18.30 1.14 -8.33
CA PRO A 87 -17.22 0.27 -8.75
C PRO A 87 -16.07 1.10 -9.34
N LEU A 88 -14.83 0.81 -8.95
CA LEU A 88 -13.64 1.46 -9.51
C LEU A 88 -12.94 0.53 -10.49
N ILE A 89 -12.36 -0.55 -9.96
CA ILE A 89 -11.51 -1.47 -10.71
C ILE A 89 -12.12 -2.85 -10.61
N THR A 90 -12.74 -3.29 -11.69
CA THR A 90 -13.47 -4.55 -11.73
C THR A 90 -12.86 -5.55 -12.70
N TYR A 91 -13.10 -6.83 -12.43
CA TYR A 91 -12.74 -7.96 -13.27
C TYR A 91 -13.26 -7.85 -14.72
N ASP A 92 -14.32 -7.07 -14.96
CA ASP A 92 -14.96 -6.97 -16.29
C ASP A 92 -14.11 -6.20 -17.30
N TRP A 93 -13.39 -5.18 -16.84
CA TRP A 93 -12.62 -4.27 -17.70
C TRP A 93 -11.11 -4.31 -17.43
N PHE A 94 -10.70 -4.49 -16.17
CA PHE A 94 -9.30 -4.32 -15.77
C PHE A 94 -8.34 -5.32 -16.41
N PRO A 95 -8.62 -6.65 -16.42
CA PRO A 95 -7.72 -7.61 -17.07
C PRO A 95 -7.56 -7.33 -18.56
N LYS A 96 -8.63 -6.89 -19.24
CA LYS A 96 -8.61 -6.53 -20.67
C LYS A 96 -7.73 -5.32 -20.92
N LYS A 97 -7.85 -4.28 -20.07
CA LYS A 97 -7.05 -3.06 -20.18
C LYS A 97 -5.57 -3.34 -19.95
N ILE A 98 -5.23 -4.07 -18.89
CA ILE A 98 -3.83 -4.37 -18.53
C ILE A 98 -3.14 -5.30 -19.50
N LYS A 99 -3.86 -6.21 -20.16
CA LYS A 99 -3.28 -7.10 -21.17
C LYS A 99 -2.48 -6.34 -22.25
N SER A 100 -2.93 -5.13 -22.61
CA SER A 100 -2.20 -4.24 -23.54
C SER A 100 -0.86 -3.71 -22.98
N TYR A 101 -0.73 -3.66 -21.66
CA TYR A 101 0.44 -3.17 -20.95
C TYR A 101 1.40 -4.28 -20.53
N THR A 102 0.92 -5.51 -20.37
CA THR A 102 1.69 -6.68 -19.91
C THR A 102 1.85 -7.74 -21.02
N LEU A 103 2.26 -7.32 -22.22
CA LEU A 103 2.35 -8.20 -23.40
C LEU A 103 3.22 -9.45 -23.22
N LYS A 104 4.19 -9.42 -22.30
CA LYS A 104 5.08 -10.55 -21.99
C LYS A 104 4.48 -11.54 -20.98
N TYR A 105 3.36 -11.20 -20.35
CA TYR A 105 2.70 -12.01 -19.33
C TYR A 105 1.38 -12.56 -19.88
N ASN A 106 1.32 -13.88 -20.07
CA ASN A 106 0.22 -14.55 -20.77
C ASN A 106 -0.93 -15.01 -19.86
N LEU A 107 -0.83 -14.75 -18.55
CA LEU A 107 -1.86 -15.08 -17.58
C LEU A 107 -2.75 -13.86 -17.30
N PRO A 108 -4.02 -14.07 -16.92
CA PRO A 108 -4.88 -12.97 -16.52
C PRO A 108 -4.32 -12.28 -15.28
N VAL A 109 -4.57 -10.98 -15.19
CA VAL A 109 -4.11 -10.11 -14.12
C VAL A 109 -5.33 -9.45 -13.52
N PHE A 110 -5.49 -9.57 -12.21
CA PHE A 110 -6.70 -9.19 -11.50
C PHE A 110 -6.49 -8.02 -10.55
N PRO A 111 -7.56 -7.28 -10.17
CA PRO A 111 -7.45 -6.14 -9.27
C PRO A 111 -6.77 -6.53 -7.94
N GLU A 112 -7.20 -7.63 -7.33
CA GLU A 112 -6.65 -8.13 -6.07
C GLU A 112 -5.20 -8.62 -6.13
N ASP A 113 -4.57 -8.71 -7.31
CA ASP A 113 -3.15 -9.07 -7.45
C ASP A 113 -2.21 -7.87 -7.17
N PHE A 114 -2.75 -6.71 -6.81
CA PHE A 114 -2.01 -5.49 -6.54
C PHE A 114 -2.18 -4.99 -5.11
N ALA A 115 -1.12 -4.39 -4.58
CA ALA A 115 -1.16 -3.51 -3.42
C ALA A 115 -1.44 -2.06 -3.87
N TYR A 116 -2.40 -1.42 -3.21
CA TYR A 116 -2.91 -0.10 -3.59
C TYR A 116 -2.48 0.98 -2.58
N TYR A 117 -1.66 1.93 -3.02
CA TYR A 117 -1.19 3.05 -2.21
C TYR A 117 -1.94 4.32 -2.60
N LEU A 118 -2.77 4.83 -1.68
CA LEU A 118 -3.43 6.14 -1.86
C LEU A 118 -2.48 7.25 -1.47
N LEU A 119 -2.17 8.14 -2.42
CA LEU A 119 -1.33 9.30 -2.16
C LEU A 119 -2.10 10.37 -1.36
N ASN A 120 -1.36 11.29 -0.74
CA ASN A 120 -1.93 12.34 0.12
C ASN A 120 -2.85 13.33 -0.62
N ASP A 121 -2.87 13.30 -1.94
CA ASP A 121 -3.81 14.08 -2.75
C ASP A 121 -5.24 13.52 -2.74
N ASN A 122 -5.48 12.37 -2.08
CA ASN A 122 -6.76 11.66 -2.04
C ASN A 122 -7.35 11.34 -3.42
N ARG A 123 -6.50 11.28 -4.45
CA ARG A 123 -6.90 11.14 -5.85
C ARG A 123 -6.11 10.07 -6.57
N THR A 124 -4.81 9.96 -6.28
CA THR A 124 -3.91 9.08 -7.01
C THR A 124 -3.73 7.77 -6.26
N LEU A 125 -4.01 6.66 -6.94
CA LEU A 125 -3.66 5.31 -6.49
C LEU A 125 -2.43 4.82 -7.25
N ILE A 126 -1.40 4.42 -6.52
CA ILE A 126 -0.28 3.67 -7.07
C ILE A 126 -0.52 2.18 -6.82
N MET A 127 -0.50 1.40 -7.90
CA MET A 127 -0.74 -0.03 -7.88
C MET A 127 0.59 -0.75 -8.09
N ILE A 128 1.01 -1.49 -7.08
CA ILE A 128 2.24 -2.28 -7.11
C ILE A 128 1.87 -3.75 -7.23
N SER A 129 2.41 -4.41 -8.24
CA SER A 129 2.07 -5.81 -8.47
C SER A 129 2.65 -6.70 -7.38
N GLY A 130 1.83 -7.58 -6.80
CA GLY A 130 2.29 -8.67 -5.94
C GLY A 130 2.93 -9.82 -6.72
N VAL A 131 2.71 -9.88 -8.04
CA VAL A 131 3.21 -10.95 -8.91
C VAL A 131 4.52 -10.51 -9.55
N LYS A 132 5.66 -11.08 -9.12
CA LYS A 132 7.00 -10.71 -9.62
C LYS A 132 7.15 -10.80 -11.16
N ALA A 133 6.41 -11.69 -11.80
CA ALA A 133 6.43 -11.83 -13.26
C ALA A 133 5.83 -10.60 -13.99
N ILE A 134 4.99 -9.82 -13.31
CA ILE A 134 4.41 -8.57 -13.80
C ILE A 134 5.38 -7.44 -13.42
N ASN A 135 6.40 -7.23 -14.26
CA ASN A 135 7.36 -6.14 -14.08
C ASN A 135 6.79 -4.77 -14.52
N GLN A 136 5.55 -4.47 -14.12
CA GLN A 136 4.88 -3.22 -14.45
C GLN A 136 3.93 -2.80 -13.32
N ASN A 137 4.17 -1.60 -12.80
CA ASN A 137 3.29 -0.93 -11.85
C ASN A 137 2.34 0.02 -12.58
N PHE A 138 1.23 0.38 -11.94
CA PHE A 138 0.24 1.27 -12.54
C PHE A 138 -0.08 2.45 -11.64
N LYS A 139 -0.57 3.52 -12.26
CA LYS A 139 -1.14 4.68 -11.61
C LYS A 139 -2.60 4.78 -12.04
N TYR A 140 -3.49 4.92 -11.08
CA TYR A 140 -4.90 5.11 -11.31
C TYR A 140 -5.37 6.43 -10.70
N ASP A 141 -6.10 7.23 -11.46
CA ASP A 141 -6.67 8.50 -11.01
C ASP A 141 -8.16 8.31 -10.70
N LEU A 142 -8.53 8.48 -9.43
CA LEU A 142 -9.88 8.24 -8.91
C LEU A 142 -10.95 9.18 -9.48
N VAL A 143 -10.57 10.35 -10.00
CA VAL A 143 -11.50 11.36 -10.51
C VAL A 143 -11.76 11.12 -11.99
N THR A 144 -10.70 10.85 -12.75
CA THR A 144 -10.79 10.65 -14.21
C THR A 144 -10.99 9.19 -14.61
N ASN A 145 -10.92 8.26 -13.66
CA ASN A 145 -10.94 6.81 -13.87
C ASN A 145 -9.87 6.31 -14.86
N LYS A 146 -8.75 7.04 -14.95
CA LYS A 146 -7.69 6.76 -15.92
C LYS A 146 -6.62 5.86 -15.30
N LEU A 147 -6.32 4.77 -16.01
CA LEU A 147 -5.22 3.85 -15.70
C LEU A 147 -4.05 4.09 -16.65
N ASP A 148 -2.89 4.46 -16.09
CA ASP A 148 -1.64 4.69 -16.81
C ASP A 148 -0.52 3.80 -16.25
N LYS A 149 0.51 3.53 -17.05
CA LYS A 149 1.73 2.87 -16.57
C LYS A 149 2.45 3.78 -15.56
N PHE A 150 2.94 3.20 -14.47
CA PHE A 150 3.80 3.89 -13.52
C PHE A 150 5.26 3.52 -13.76
N SER A 151 6.12 4.52 -13.97
CA SER A 151 7.57 4.36 -14.07
C SER A 151 8.22 4.92 -12.81
N SER A 152 9.05 4.11 -12.15
CA SER A 152 9.70 4.38 -10.86
C SER A 152 10.80 5.45 -10.89
N LYS A 153 10.85 6.31 -11.93
CA LYS A 153 11.74 7.50 -11.93
C LYS A 153 11.35 8.54 -10.87
N ASN A 154 10.19 8.39 -10.24
CA ASN A 154 9.71 9.26 -9.18
C ASN A 154 10.17 8.71 -7.81
N ASN A 155 10.56 9.59 -6.88
CA ASN A 155 11.13 9.38 -5.52
C ASN A 155 10.26 8.55 -4.52
N LEU A 156 9.52 7.55 -4.99
CA LEU A 156 8.76 6.59 -4.19
C LEU A 156 9.63 5.35 -4.00
N GLU A 157 10.22 5.24 -2.82
CA GLU A 157 10.94 4.04 -2.39
C GLU A 157 9.96 3.11 -1.67
N PHE A 158 9.78 1.90 -2.20
CA PHE A 158 9.00 0.87 -1.53
C PHE A 158 9.88 0.23 -0.46
N LEU A 159 9.86 0.82 0.73
CA LEU A 159 10.58 0.36 1.89
C LEU A 159 9.82 -0.83 2.50
N ILE A 160 10.21 -2.03 2.08
CA ILE A 160 9.55 -3.30 2.44
C ILE A 160 8.28 -3.46 1.61
N SER A 161 7.91 -4.70 1.23
CA SER A 161 6.73 -5.03 0.42
C SER A 161 5.37 -4.58 1.01
N SER A 162 5.42 -3.77 2.06
CA SER A 162 4.35 -3.35 2.92
C SER A 162 4.22 -1.85 3.13
N ILE A 163 5.26 -1.02 2.91
CA ILE A 163 5.18 0.42 3.17
C ILE A 163 5.90 1.16 2.05
N ALA A 164 5.28 2.21 1.51
CA ALA A 164 5.98 3.12 0.60
C ALA A 164 6.42 4.37 1.36
N LYS A 165 7.65 4.80 1.14
CA LYS A 165 8.18 6.05 1.65
C LYS A 165 8.38 7.01 0.48
N GLN A 166 7.87 8.22 0.65
CA GLN A 166 8.15 9.32 -0.26
C GLN A 166 8.75 10.46 0.54
N CYS A 167 9.96 10.85 0.20
CA CYS A 167 10.61 11.99 0.83
C CYS A 167 10.99 13.06 -0.17
N GLY A 168 11.03 14.29 0.31
CA GLY A 168 11.54 15.41 -0.45
C GLY A 168 11.13 16.75 0.12
N TYR A 169 11.58 17.79 -0.57
CA TYR A 169 11.19 19.17 -0.31
C TYR A 169 9.97 19.51 -1.16
N LYS A 170 8.90 20.02 -0.53
CA LYS A 170 7.72 20.50 -1.26
C LYS A 170 8.03 21.79 -2.05
N SER A 171 8.97 22.60 -1.57
CA SER A 171 9.53 23.78 -2.25
C SER A 171 10.93 24.08 -1.66
N MET A 172 11.69 25.00 -2.28
CA MET A 172 13.04 25.40 -1.83
C MET A 172 13.08 25.89 -0.37
N ASN A 173 11.94 26.40 0.13
CA ASN A 173 11.81 26.96 1.48
C ASN A 173 11.16 26.00 2.48
N ASN A 174 10.75 24.81 2.04
CA ASN A 174 10.12 23.84 2.93
C ASN A 174 11.19 23.00 3.64
N ILE A 175 10.83 22.45 4.80
CA ILE A 175 11.65 21.44 5.48
C ILE A 175 11.55 20.13 4.70
N TYR A 176 12.61 19.33 4.75
CA TYR A 176 12.61 17.97 4.21
C TYR A 176 11.54 17.15 4.95
N GLU A 177 10.57 16.63 4.21
CA GLU A 177 9.50 15.80 4.77
C GLU A 177 9.59 14.38 4.21
N CYS A 178 9.28 13.41 5.06
CA CYS A 178 9.11 12.01 4.67
C CYS A 178 7.71 11.55 5.03
N LYS A 179 7.02 10.97 4.06
CA LYS A 179 5.67 10.42 4.21
C LYS A 179 5.71 8.92 4.00
N TYR A 180 4.99 8.20 4.85
CA TYR A 180 4.84 6.75 4.78
C TYR A 180 3.41 6.41 4.40
N TYR A 181 3.27 5.51 3.43
CA TYR A 181 1.98 5.07 2.89
C TYR A 181 1.80 3.60 3.15
N LYS A 182 0.67 3.30 3.79
CA LYS A 182 0.21 1.95 4.07
C LYS A 182 -0.69 1.46 2.92
N PRO A 183 -0.38 0.33 2.28
CA PRO A 183 -1.14 -0.17 1.15
C PRO A 183 -2.44 -0.83 1.59
N LEU A 184 -3.45 -0.71 0.73
CA LEU A 184 -4.63 -1.55 0.72
C LEU A 184 -4.34 -2.85 -0.05
N ILE A 185 -4.60 -3.99 0.58
CA ILE A 185 -4.46 -5.32 -0.01
C ILE A 185 -5.76 -6.11 0.13
N SER A 186 -5.99 -7.03 -0.80
CA SER A 186 -7.12 -7.95 -0.73
C SER A 186 -6.92 -8.96 0.41
N LYS A 187 -8.02 -9.34 1.06
CA LYS A 187 -8.03 -10.44 2.04
C LYS A 187 -7.56 -11.77 1.43
N ASN A 188 -7.80 -11.96 0.14
CA ASN A 188 -7.42 -13.18 -0.57
C ASN A 188 -5.90 -13.33 -0.77
N LEU A 189 -5.10 -12.29 -0.50
CA LEU A 189 -3.64 -12.36 -0.56
C LEU A 189 -2.98 -12.85 0.73
N ILE A 190 -3.74 -12.90 1.83
CA ILE A 190 -3.23 -13.18 3.19
C ILE A 190 -3.67 -14.57 3.66
N ASN A 191 -4.74 -15.11 3.07
CA ASN A 191 -5.30 -16.43 3.38
C ASN A 191 -4.59 -17.57 2.66
#